data_AF-A0A497JL85-F1
#
_entry.id   AF-A0A497JL85-F1
#
_cell.length_a   1.000
_cell.length_b   1.000
_cell.length_c   1.000
_cell.angle_alpha   90.00
_cell.angle_beta   90.00
_cell.angle_gamma   90.00
#
_symmetry.space_group_name_H-M   'P 1'
#
loop_
_entity.id
_entity.type
_entity.pdbx_description
1 polymer ?
#
loop_
_entity_poly.entity_id
_entity_poly.type
_entity_poly.pdbx_seq_one_letter_code
_entity_poly.pdbx_strand_id
1 'polypeptide(L)'
;MVKQVTIKIMFLMAFFWAVFNFSSWILAKVYMPWVKGSLLRFSPVLADLVVWFTVLVVLGFILLGFKKLFYTLFWYEFSSGLKKR
;
A
#
# COMPACT_ATOMS: atom_id res chain seq x y z
N MET A 1 -23.42 -5.24 -16.34
CA MET A 1 -22.39 -6.04 -15.65
C MET A 1 -21.00 -5.42 -15.78
N VAL A 2 -20.49 -5.17 -17.00
CA VAL A 2 -19.16 -4.56 -17.23
C VAL A 2 -18.96 -3.20 -16.53
N LYS A 3 -19.94 -2.28 -16.61
CA LYS A 3 -19.84 -0.93 -15.99
C LYS A 3 -19.64 -0.96 -14.46
N GLN A 4 -20.24 -1.91 -13.74
CA GLN A 4 -20.09 -2.01 -12.28
C GLN A 4 -18.72 -2.53 -11.86
N VAL A 5 -18.15 -3.47 -12.62
CA VAL A 5 -16.80 -4.00 -12.39
C VAL A 5 -15.77 -2.90 -12.60
N THR A 6 -15.90 -2.11 -13.68
CA THR A 6 -15.00 -0.98 -13.95
C THR A 6 -15.03 0.07 -12.82
N ILE A 7 -16.21 0.41 -12.28
CA ILE A 7 -16.34 1.36 -11.17
C ILE A 7 -15.64 0.84 -9.91
N LYS A 8 -15.80 -0.44 -9.57
CA LYS A 8 -15.12 -1.04 -8.40
C LYS A 8 -13.61 -1.07 -8.56
N ILE A 9 -13.11 -1.40 -9.75
CA ILE A 9 -11.66 -1.39 -10.04
C ILE A 9 -11.12 0.04 -9.94
N MET A 10 -11.82 1.03 -10.51
CA MET A 10 -11.43 2.44 -10.39
C MET A 10 -11.42 2.91 -8.94
N PHE A 11 -12.41 2.51 -8.14
CA PHE A 11 -12.43 2.83 -6.70
C PHE A 11 -11.27 2.18 -5.96
N LEU A 12 -10.97 0.90 -6.23
CA LEU A 12 -9.85 0.20 -5.62
C LEU A 12 -8.51 0.81 -6.02
N MET A 13 -8.37 1.25 -7.27
CA MET A 13 -7.19 1.97 -7.77
C MET A 13 -7.04 3.33 -7.07
N ALA A 14 -8.12 4.09 -6.95
CA ALA A 14 -8.12 5.39 -6.25
C ALA A 14 -7.81 5.21 -4.76
N PHE A 15 -8.35 4.16 -4.14
CA PHE A 15 -8.07 3.81 -2.75
C PHE A 15 -6.60 3.40 -2.55
N PHE A 16 -6.05 2.58 -3.44
CA PHE A 16 -4.62 2.24 -3.46
C PHE A 16 -3.76 3.49 -3.55
N TRP A 17 -4.09 4.38 -4.50
CA TRP A 17 -3.37 5.62 -4.69
C TRP A 17 -3.42 6.51 -3.44
N ALA A 18 -4.59 6.63 -2.81
CA ALA A 18 -4.75 7.41 -1.58
C ALA A 18 -3.93 6.83 -0.41
N VAL A 19 -4.00 5.52 -0.18
CA VAL A 19 -3.24 4.82 0.87
C VAL A 19 -1.74 4.94 0.64
N PHE A 20 -1.29 4.78 -0.62
CA PHE A 20 0.11 4.93 -0.99
C PHE A 20 0.62 6.35 -0.71
N ASN A 21 -0.08 7.38 -1.20
CA ASN A 21 0.32 8.77 -0.99
C ASN A 21 0.30 9.15 0.50
N PHE A 22 -0.71 8.72 1.24
CA PHE A 22 -0.79 8.99 2.68
C PHE A 22 0.35 8.33 3.45
N SER A 23 0.67 7.07 3.13
CA SER A 23 1.79 6.34 3.72
C SER A 23 3.13 7.00 3.38
N SER A 24 3.33 7.40 2.12
CA SER A 24 4.52 8.14 1.68
C SER A 24 4.65 9.49 2.39
N TRP A 25 3.53 10.20 2.59
CA TRP A 25 3.52 11.47 3.32
C TRP A 25 3.94 11.29 4.79
N ILE A 26 3.39 10.28 5.48
CA ILE A 26 3.79 9.93 6.85
C ILE A 26 5.27 9.58 6.90
N LEU A 27 5.76 8.74 5.97
CA LEU A 27 7.16 8.37 5.93
C LEU A 27 8.08 9.59 5.75
N ALA A 28 7.72 10.49 4.84
CA ALA A 28 8.54 11.66 4.52
C ALA A 28 8.52 12.73 5.63
N LYS A 29 7.35 12.98 6.24
CA LYS A 29 7.18 14.09 7.19
C LYS A 29 7.39 13.70 8.65
N VAL A 30 7.15 12.45 9.02
CA VAL A 30 7.22 11.99 10.40
C VAL A 30 8.39 11.03 10.58
N TYR A 31 8.42 9.95 9.81
CA TYR A 31 9.38 8.88 10.01
C TYR A 31 10.82 9.30 9.66
N MET A 32 11.06 9.86 8.48
CA MET A 32 12.40 10.27 8.04
C MET A 32 13.06 11.28 9.00
N PRO A 33 12.39 12.37 9.43
CA PRO A 33 12.96 13.29 10.41
C PRO A 33 13.21 12.62 11.77
N TRP A 34 12.31 11.74 12.20
CA TRP A 34 12.46 11.00 13.45
C TRP A 34 13.66 10.06 13.42
N VAL A 35 13.82 9.28 12.35
CA VAL A 35 14.97 8.37 12.17
C VAL A 35 16.26 9.16 12.07
N LYS A 36 16.30 10.21 11.24
CA LYS A 36 17.50 11.03 11.10
C LYS A 36 17.87 11.73 12.40
N GLY A 37 16.90 12.24 13.16
CA GLY A 37 17.11 12.89 14.45
C GLY A 37 17.54 11.94 15.58
N SER A 38 16.99 10.72 15.62
CA SER A 38 17.35 9.70 16.61
C SER A 38 18.68 9.01 16.31
N LEU A 39 19.01 8.82 15.03
CA LEU A 39 20.26 8.22 14.57
C LEU A 39 21.37 9.24 14.32
N LEU A 40 21.24 10.51 14.73
CA LEU A 40 22.34 11.50 14.69
C LEU A 40 23.61 11.01 15.41
N ARG A 41 23.50 10.05 16.34
CA ARG A 41 24.65 9.40 17.01
C ARG A 41 25.32 8.29 16.19
N PHE A 42 24.66 7.80 15.15
CA PHE A 42 25.16 6.76 14.27
C PHE A 42 25.54 7.33 12.91
N SER A 43 26.40 6.63 12.16
CA SER A 43 26.84 7.07 10.83
C SER A 43 25.64 7.36 9.91
N PRO A 44 25.69 8.42 9.08
CA PRO A 44 24.59 8.79 8.17
C PRO A 44 24.17 7.66 7.22
N VAL A 45 25.09 6.74 6.90
CA VAL A 45 24.82 5.54 6.09
C VAL A 45 23.81 4.61 6.78
N LEU A 46 23.91 4.46 8.10
CA LEU A 46 23.04 3.58 8.87
C LEU A 46 21.60 4.13 8.93
N ALA A 47 21.47 5.45 9.06
CA ALA A 47 20.18 6.12 9.03
C ALA A 47 19.48 5.95 7.68
N ASP A 48 20.21 6.10 6.58
CA ASP A 48 19.64 5.86 5.24
C ASP A 48 19.22 4.40 5.05
N LEU A 49 20.03 3.44 5.51
CA LEU A 49 19.69 2.02 5.42
C LEU A 49 18.37 1.70 6.15
N VAL A 50 18.19 2.25 7.36
CA VAL A 50 16.97 2.07 8.17
C VAL A 50 15.76 2.71 7.48
N VAL A 51 15.92 3.90 6.90
CA VAL A 51 14.86 4.56 6.14
C VAL A 51 14.41 3.70 4.96
N TRP A 52 15.35 3.25 4.13
CA TRP A 52 15.04 2.44 2.95
C TRP A 52 14.44 1.08 3.32
N PHE A 53 14.93 0.44 4.38
CA PHE A 53 14.36 -0.81 4.87
C PHE A 53 12.90 -0.63 5.27
N THR A 54 12.55 0.43 6.01
CA THR A 54 11.16 0.70 6.38
C THR A 54 10.28 1.04 5.18
N VAL A 55 10.80 1.80 4.20
CA VAL A 55 10.08 2.04 2.94
C VAL A 55 9.71 0.72 2.26
N LEU A 56 10.65 -0.21 2.15
CA LEU A 56 10.42 -1.52 1.55
C LEU A 56 9.39 -2.35 2.34
N VAL A 57 9.48 -2.34 3.67
CA VAL A 57 8.53 -3.03 4.53
C VAL A 57 7.12 -2.48 4.35
N VAL A 58 6.95 -1.16 4.35
CA VAL A 58 5.64 -0.51 4.17
C VAL A 58 5.07 -0.78 2.78
N LEU A 59 5.90 -0.71 1.73
CA LEU A 59 5.50 -1.13 0.38
C LEU A 59 5.03 -2.58 0.34
N GLY A 60 5.75 -3.49 1.01
CA GLY A 60 5.37 -4.90 1.14
C GLY A 60 4.01 -5.08 1.82
N PHE A 61 3.77 -4.36 2.92
CA PHE A 61 2.47 -4.39 3.62
C PHE A 61 1.33 -3.86 2.77
N ILE A 62 1.54 -2.76 2.05
CA ILE A 62 0.54 -2.22 1.10
C ILE A 62 0.23 -3.29 0.05
N LEU A 63 1.25 -3.87 -0.59
CA LEU A 63 1.04 -4.89 -1.62
C LEU A 63 0.31 -6.14 -1.09
N LEU A 64 0.64 -6.61 0.12
CA LEU A 64 -0.03 -7.74 0.74
C LEU A 64 -1.50 -7.44 1.10
N GLY A 65 -1.76 -6.27 1.66
CA GLY A 65 -3.12 -5.82 1.99
C GLY A 65 -3.99 -5.72 0.75
N PHE A 66 -3.46 -5.12 -0.31
CA PHE A 66 -4.18 -5.01 -1.58
C PHE A 66 -4.29 -6.34 -2.31
N LYS A 67 -3.28 -7.21 -2.30
CA LYS A 67 -3.38 -8.56 -2.87
C LYS A 67 -4.60 -9.31 -2.33
N LYS A 68 -4.83 -9.26 -1.01
CA LYS A 68 -5.98 -9.90 -0.37
C LYS A 68 -7.30 -9.26 -0.83
N LEU A 69 -7.37 -7.93 -0.88
CA LEU A 69 -8.54 -7.20 -1.36
C LEU A 69 -8.88 -7.52 -2.82
N PHE A 70 -7.87 -7.53 -3.69
CA PHE A 70 -8.01 -7.94 -5.10
C PHE A 70 -8.53 -9.37 -5.21
N TYR A 71 -7.92 -10.32 -4.49
CA TYR A 71 -8.39 -11.71 -4.49
C TYR A 71 -9.83 -11.85 -4.01
N THR A 72 -10.19 -11.22 -2.90
CA THR A 72 -11.57 -11.30 -2.36
C THR A 72 -12.57 -10.67 -3.34
N LEU A 73 -12.30 -9.49 -3.88
CA LEU A 73 -13.21 -8.81 -4.80
C LEU A 73 -13.40 -9.59 -6.11
N PHE A 74 -12.30 -10.09 -6.71
CA PHE A 74 -12.37 -10.90 -7.92
C PHE A 74 -12.99 -12.28 -7.68
N TRP A 75 -12.72 -12.93 -6.54
CA TRP A 75 -13.31 -14.23 -6.18
C TRP A 75 -14.82 -14.13 -5.97
N TYR A 76 -15.29 -13.09 -5.27
CA TYR A 76 -16.73 -12.85 -5.09
C TYR A 76 -17.44 -12.59 -6.43
N GLU A 77 -16.79 -11.91 -7.38
CA GLU A 77 -17.35 -11.70 -8.73
C GLU A 77 -17.37 -12.98 -9.56
N PHE A 78 -16.33 -13.83 -9.47
CA PHE A 78 -16.31 -15.12 -10.17
C PHE A 78 -17.35 -16.10 -9.61
N SER A 79 -17.47 -16.20 -8.28
CA SER A 79 -18.44 -17.07 -7.59
C SER A 79 -19.89 -16.66 -7.87
N SER A 80 -20.18 -15.36 -7.88
CA SER A 80 -21.53 -14.84 -8.17
C SER A 80 -21.90 -14.91 -9.66
N GLY A 81 -20.91 -14.86 -10.56
CA GLY A 81 -21.10 -15.08 -12.00
C GLY A 81 -21.44 -16.53 -12.37
N LEU A 82 -20.89 -17.51 -11.63
CA LEU A 82 -21.17 -18.94 -11.82
C LEU A 82 -22.57 -19.34 -11.37
N LYS A 83 -23.13 -18.71 -10.33
CA LYS A 83 -24.47 -19.03 -9.79
C LYS A 83 -25.64 -18.52 -10.66
N LYS A 84 -25.35 -17.67 -11.66
CA LYS A 84 -26.34 -17.10 -12.58
C LYS A 84 -26.37 -17.76 -13.96
N ARG A 85 -25.58 -18.81 -14.20
CA ARG A 85 -25.69 -19.67 -15.38
C ARG A 85 -26.32 -21.00 -14.98
#